data_AF-A0A1R3UFC9-F1
#
_entry.id   AF-A0A1R3UFC9-F1
#
_cell.length_a   1.000
_cell.length_b   1.000
_cell.length_c   1.000
_cell.angle_alpha   90.00
_cell.angle_beta   90.00
_cell.angle_gamma   90.00
#
_symmetry.space_group_name_H-M   'P 1'
#
loop_
_entity.id
_entity.type
_entity.pdbx_description
1 polymer ?
#
loop_
_entity_poly.entity_id
_entity_poly.type
_entity_poly.pdbx_seq_one_letter_code
_entity_poly.pdbx_strand_id
1 'polypeptide(L)'
;MRAAAESIRQGVRSGELIDLPPVEEEVEQDISALEGRLLIRKHYARERNRKLRSQKIDKVLAQGSPIACEACDFDFARTYGPRGGNYIEVHHIVPLHHIGESKTRLDDLALLCANCHRMIHVSRPWLTVDELHVLLQEQSQSGD
;
A
#
# COMPACT_ATOMS: atom_id res chain seq x y z
N MET A 1 2.37 30.07 -0.36
CA MET A 1 3.38 29.04 0.01
C MET A 1 4.17 29.37 1.28
N ARG A 2 4.71 30.59 1.49
CA ARG A 2 5.49 30.93 2.71
C ARG A 2 4.71 30.83 4.03
N ALA A 3 3.51 31.42 4.09
CA ALA A 3 2.68 31.42 5.31
C ALA A 3 2.27 30.02 5.78
N ALA A 4 1.97 29.11 4.84
CA ALA A 4 1.67 27.71 5.14
C ALA A 4 2.90 26.98 5.72
N ALA A 5 4.09 27.20 5.16
CA ALA A 5 5.33 26.61 5.65
C ALA A 5 5.73 27.13 7.04
N GLU A 6 5.48 28.41 7.33
CA GLU A 6 5.68 29.00 8.67
C GLU A 6 4.71 28.43 9.69
N SER A 7 3.43 28.32 9.34
CA SER A 7 2.40 27.71 10.20
C SER A 7 2.73 26.24 10.51
N ILE A 8 3.24 25.47 9.53
CA ILE A 8 3.73 24.10 9.74
C ILE A 8 4.89 24.07 10.74
N ARG A 9 5.91 24.92 10.54
CA ARG A 9 7.08 24.96 11.44
C ARG A 9 6.70 25.35 12.86
N GLN A 10 5.76 26.27 13.02
CA GLN A 10 5.28 26.72 14.32
C GLN A 10 4.49 25.61 15.02
N GLY A 11 3.53 24.97 14.34
CA GLY A 11 2.73 23.88 14.90
C GLY A 11 3.54 22.62 15.24
N VAL A 12 4.58 22.29 14.45
CA VAL A 12 5.51 21.19 14.79
C VAL A 12 6.33 21.53 16.03
N ARG A 13 6.73 22.80 16.22
CA ARG A 13 7.51 23.24 17.37
C ARG A 13 6.69 23.38 18.65
N SER A 14 5.46 23.88 18.57
CA SER A 14 4.58 24.09 19.72
C SER A 14 3.86 22.81 20.16
N GLY A 15 3.68 21.84 19.25
CA GLY A 15 2.87 20.66 19.49
C GLY A 15 1.36 20.90 19.36
N GLU A 16 0.95 22.16 19.21
CA GLU A 16 -0.42 22.60 18.96
C GLU A 16 -0.62 22.71 17.45
N LEU A 17 -1.17 21.65 16.86
CA LEU A 17 -1.74 21.74 15.52
C LEU A 17 -3.15 22.30 15.70
N ILE A 18 -3.38 23.51 15.20
CA ILE A 18 -4.68 24.18 15.27
C ILE A 18 -5.69 23.31 14.52
N ASP A 19 -6.74 22.88 15.22
CA ASP A 19 -7.90 22.26 14.58
C ASP A 19 -8.57 23.31 13.68
N LEU A 20 -8.70 22.99 12.40
CA LEU A 20 -9.47 23.84 11.49
C LEU A 20 -10.93 23.86 11.96
N PRO A 21 -11.58 25.03 12.03
CA PRO A 21 -13.01 25.06 12.29
C PRO A 21 -13.74 24.21 11.24
N PRO A 22 -14.80 23.48 11.64
CA PRO A 22 -15.61 22.73 10.69
C PRO A 22 -16.09 23.66 9.59
N VAL A 23 -15.96 23.21 8.35
CA VAL A 23 -16.52 23.93 7.20
C VAL A 23 -18.01 23.60 7.18
N GLU A 24 -18.86 24.62 7.17
CA GLU A 24 -20.29 24.44 6.97
C GLU A 24 -20.49 23.84 5.56
N GLU A 25 -21.10 22.66 5.48
CA GLU A 25 -21.41 22.01 4.22
C GLU A 25 -22.60 22.72 3.58
N GLU A 26 -22.36 23.49 2.51
CA GLU A 26 -23.43 23.98 1.64
C GLU A 26 -23.97 22.80 0.84
N VAL A 27 -25.28 22.56 0.92
CA VAL A 27 -25.93 21.47 0.20
C VAL A 27 -26.09 21.88 -1.27
N GLU A 28 -25.11 21.54 -2.10
CA GLU A 28 -25.21 21.67 -3.57
C GLU A 28 -26.22 20.64 -4.11
N GLN A 29 -27.04 21.06 -5.08
CA GLN A 29 -28.07 20.23 -5.71
C GLN A 29 -27.50 19.32 -6.83
N ASP A 30 -26.24 19.53 -7.24
CA ASP A 30 -25.51 18.72 -8.21
C ASP A 30 -24.54 17.75 -7.49
N ILE A 31 -24.23 16.60 -8.11
CA ILE A 31 -23.23 15.64 -7.60
C ILE A 31 -21.82 16.20 -7.88
N SER A 32 -21.47 17.29 -7.20
CA SER A 32 -20.16 17.94 -7.22
C SER A 32 -19.67 18.19 -5.80
N ALA A 33 -18.35 18.23 -5.64
CA ALA A 33 -17.72 18.62 -4.38
C ALA A 33 -16.40 19.33 -4.67
N LEU A 34 -16.08 20.33 -3.85
CA LEU A 34 -14.77 20.99 -3.89
C LEU A 34 -13.70 20.08 -3.30
N GLU A 35 -12.93 19.43 -4.15
CA GLU A 35 -11.77 18.60 -3.77
C GLU A 35 -10.43 19.36 -3.95
N GLY A 36 -9.37 18.92 -3.25
CA GLY A 36 -8.01 19.46 -3.43
C GLY A 36 -7.53 20.49 -2.40
N ARG A 37 -8.31 20.78 -1.35
CA ARG A 37 -7.86 21.62 -0.22
C ARG A 37 -6.65 20.99 0.49
N LEU A 38 -5.63 21.80 0.78
CA LEU A 38 -4.47 21.36 1.56
C LEU A 38 -4.85 21.16 3.03
N LEU A 39 -4.77 19.93 3.50
CA LEU A 39 -4.98 19.54 4.90
C LEU A 39 -3.68 19.00 5.51
N ILE A 40 -3.40 19.35 6.76
CA ILE A 40 -2.29 18.81 7.53
C ILE A 40 -2.83 17.72 8.46
N ARG A 41 -2.21 16.54 8.47
CA ARG A 41 -2.58 15.43 9.36
C ARG A 41 -1.34 14.90 10.09
N LYS A 42 -1.40 14.84 11.42
CA LYS A 42 -0.40 14.15 12.25
C LYS A 42 -0.74 12.67 12.29
N HIS A 43 0.19 11.80 11.91
CA HIS A 43 0.02 10.36 11.99
C HIS A 43 1.32 9.69 12.46
N TYR A 44 1.19 8.67 13.31
CA TYR A 44 2.29 7.76 13.62
C TYR A 44 2.47 6.77 12.46
N ALA A 45 3.71 6.57 12.03
CA ALA A 45 4.05 5.58 11.01
C ALA A 45 5.00 4.54 11.59
N ARG A 46 4.90 3.30 11.11
CA ARG A 46 5.87 2.24 11.41
C ARG A 46 7.05 2.36 10.45
N GLU A 47 8.26 2.26 10.97
CA GLU A 47 9.46 2.21 10.13
C GLU A 47 9.45 0.96 9.24
N ARG A 48 9.94 1.10 8.02
CA ARG A 48 10.12 -0.01 7.08
C ARG A 48 11.52 0.08 6.47
N ASN A 49 12.28 -1.01 6.52
CA ASN A 49 13.59 -1.06 5.90
C ASN A 49 13.44 -1.23 4.38
N ARG A 50 13.70 -0.15 3.63
CA ARG A 50 13.58 -0.11 2.16
C ARG A 50 14.46 -1.14 1.44
N LYS A 51 15.56 -1.58 2.06
CA LYS A 51 16.47 -2.58 1.47
C LYS A 51 15.82 -3.95 1.33
N LEU A 52 14.85 -4.29 2.19
CA LEU A 52 14.18 -5.59 2.13
C LEU A 52 13.43 -5.80 0.82
N ARG A 53 12.90 -4.72 0.21
CA ARG A 53 12.24 -4.80 -1.09
C ARG A 53 13.21 -5.29 -2.17
N SER A 54 14.35 -4.60 -2.33
CA SER A 54 15.33 -4.97 -3.36
C SER A 54 15.90 -6.36 -3.07
N GLN A 55 16.23 -6.67 -1.81
CA GLN A 55 16.75 -7.98 -1.44
C GLN A 55 15.77 -9.14 -1.70
N LYS A 56 14.46 -8.93 -1.50
CA LYS A 56 13.43 -9.93 -1.86
C LYS A 56 13.41 -10.16 -3.38
N ILE A 57 13.42 -9.09 -4.17
CA ILE A 57 13.44 -9.17 -5.65
C ILE A 57 14.71 -9.89 -6.12
N ASP A 58 15.88 -9.47 -5.62
CA ASP A 58 17.17 -10.07 -5.97
C ASP A 58 17.20 -11.57 -5.62
N LYS A 59 16.65 -11.96 -4.46
CA LYS A 59 16.53 -13.38 -4.06
C LYS A 59 15.70 -14.18 -5.05
N VAL A 60 14.55 -13.67 -5.48
CA VAL A 60 13.66 -14.34 -6.44
C VAL A 60 14.33 -14.48 -7.81
N LEU A 61 14.98 -13.42 -8.30
CA LEU A 61 15.75 -13.46 -9.55
C LEU A 61 16.93 -14.44 -9.48
N ALA A 62 17.65 -14.48 -8.36
CA ALA A 62 18.77 -15.41 -8.15
C ALA A 62 18.33 -16.88 -8.11
N GLN A 63 17.07 -17.14 -7.76
CA GLN A 63 16.45 -18.47 -7.81
C GLN A 63 15.99 -18.87 -9.22
N GLY A 64 16.08 -17.96 -10.20
CA GLY A 64 15.62 -18.18 -11.57
C GLY A 64 14.10 -18.06 -11.73
N SER A 65 13.39 -17.53 -10.74
CA SER A 65 11.94 -17.33 -10.77
C SER A 65 11.59 -15.95 -11.34
N PRO A 66 10.47 -15.81 -12.08
CA PRO A 66 10.01 -14.53 -12.57
C PRO A 66 9.50 -13.63 -11.43
N ILE A 67 9.46 -12.33 -11.67
CA ILE A 67 8.84 -11.35 -10.76
C ILE A 67 7.33 -11.30 -11.07
N ALA A 68 6.60 -12.26 -10.50
CA ALA A 68 5.16 -12.39 -10.66
C ALA A 68 4.44 -12.30 -9.30
N CYS A 69 3.14 -11.99 -9.36
CA CYS A 69 2.26 -11.99 -8.20
C CYS A 69 2.08 -13.44 -7.68
N GLU A 70 2.36 -13.66 -6.39
CA GLU A 70 2.19 -14.96 -5.74
C GLU A 70 0.71 -15.38 -5.59
N ALA A 71 -0.24 -14.44 -5.77
CA ALA A 71 -1.67 -14.74 -5.73
C ALA A 71 -2.30 -15.04 -7.10
N CYS A 72 -1.88 -14.36 -8.17
CA CYS A 72 -2.56 -14.38 -9.47
C CYS A 72 -1.65 -14.52 -10.69
N ASP A 73 -0.36 -14.77 -10.48
CA ASP A 73 0.66 -14.94 -11.53
C ASP A 73 0.83 -13.74 -12.48
N PHE A 74 0.27 -12.57 -12.13
CA PHE A 74 0.44 -11.35 -12.91
C PHE A 74 1.90 -10.90 -12.87
N ASP A 75 2.47 -10.71 -14.05
CA ASP A 75 3.86 -10.29 -14.26
C ASP A 75 3.85 -8.95 -15.03
N PHE A 76 4.31 -7.89 -14.38
CA PHE A 76 4.32 -6.56 -14.97
C PHE A 76 5.29 -6.46 -16.15
N ALA A 77 6.44 -7.13 -16.11
CA ALA A 77 7.40 -7.10 -17.21
C ALA A 77 6.82 -7.83 -18.44
N ARG A 78 6.11 -8.94 -18.22
CA ARG A 78 5.41 -9.67 -19.28
C ARG A 78 4.27 -8.83 -19.89
N THR A 79 3.50 -8.12 -19.08
CA THR A 79 2.33 -7.34 -19.56
C THR A 79 2.70 -5.96 -20.11
N TYR A 80 3.66 -5.26 -19.50
CA TYR A 80 3.99 -3.86 -19.83
C TYR A 80 5.40 -3.69 -20.43
N GLY A 81 6.12 -4.78 -20.69
CA GLY A 81 7.48 -4.74 -21.21
C GLY A 81 8.45 -4.06 -20.24
N PRO A 82 9.44 -3.29 -20.73
CA PRO A 82 10.46 -2.66 -19.89
C PRO A 82 9.90 -1.76 -18.78
N ARG A 83 8.70 -1.18 -18.97
CA ARG A 83 8.06 -0.35 -17.94
C ARG A 83 7.69 -1.13 -16.68
N GLY A 84 7.44 -2.43 -16.82
CA GLY A 84 7.13 -3.33 -15.71
C GLY A 84 8.34 -4.08 -15.16
N GLY A 85 9.56 -3.82 -15.66
CA GLY A 85 10.77 -4.49 -15.21
C GLY A 85 10.97 -4.36 -13.71
N ASN A 86 11.07 -5.49 -13.01
CA ASN A 86 11.21 -5.57 -11.54
C ASN A 86 10.11 -4.80 -10.75
N TYR A 87 8.98 -4.50 -11.39
CA TYR A 87 7.85 -3.85 -10.76
C TYR A 87 6.95 -4.89 -10.10
N ILE A 88 6.86 -4.80 -8.78
CA ILE A 88 5.98 -5.59 -7.93
C ILE A 88 5.91 -4.94 -6.55
N GLU A 89 4.84 -5.19 -5.82
CA GLU A 89 4.67 -4.73 -4.44
C GLU A 89 5.10 -5.83 -3.48
N VAL A 90 5.93 -5.46 -2.49
CA VAL A 90 6.42 -6.40 -1.47
C VAL A 90 5.57 -6.24 -0.22
N HIS A 91 4.77 -7.26 0.05
CA HIS A 91 3.78 -7.31 1.12
C HIS A 91 4.32 -8.06 2.34
N HIS A 92 3.99 -7.61 3.56
CA HIS A 92 4.32 -8.36 4.77
C HIS A 92 3.22 -9.35 5.06
N ILE A 93 3.53 -10.66 5.06
CA ILE A 93 2.56 -11.73 5.28
C ILE A 93 1.85 -11.54 6.63
N VAL A 94 2.64 -11.21 7.68
CA VAL A 94 2.10 -10.79 8.97
C VAL A 94 2.21 -9.27 9.09
N PRO A 95 1.09 -8.56 9.26
CA PRO A 95 1.13 -7.10 9.35
C PRO A 95 1.96 -6.59 10.53
N LEU A 96 2.87 -5.64 10.27
CA LEU A 96 3.72 -5.04 11.30
C LEU A 96 2.95 -4.45 12.49
N HIS A 97 1.72 -3.95 12.27
CA HIS A 97 0.90 -3.42 13.37
C HIS A 97 0.40 -4.49 14.35
N HIS A 98 0.35 -5.77 13.95
CA HIS A 98 0.00 -6.88 14.84
C HIS A 98 1.20 -7.33 15.69
N ILE A 99 2.41 -7.33 15.13
CA ILE A 99 3.61 -7.89 15.79
C ILE A 99 4.48 -6.86 16.52
N GLY A 100 4.31 -5.57 16.25
CA GLY A 100 5.13 -4.53 16.86
C GLY A 100 6.53 -4.43 16.25
N GLU A 101 7.52 -4.04 17.05
CA GLU A 101 8.92 -4.01 16.61
C GLU A 101 9.47 -5.43 16.53
N SER A 102 9.89 -5.84 15.33
CA SER A 102 10.36 -7.18 15.07
C SER A 102 11.36 -7.22 13.92
N LYS A 103 12.04 -8.36 13.76
CA LYS A 103 12.99 -8.59 12.67
C LYS A 103 12.29 -9.29 11.51
N THR A 104 12.02 -8.54 10.44
CA THR A 104 11.50 -9.09 9.18
C THR A 104 12.57 -9.87 8.43
N ARG A 105 12.26 -11.12 8.04
CA ARG A 105 13.03 -11.95 7.10
C ARG A 105 12.45 -11.81 5.69
N LEU A 106 13.23 -12.18 4.68
CA LEU A 106 12.74 -12.21 3.29
C LEU A 106 11.61 -13.22 3.07
N ASP A 107 11.54 -14.25 3.92
CA ASP A 107 10.48 -15.28 3.87
C ASP A 107 9.16 -14.77 4.51
N ASP A 108 9.21 -13.67 5.27
CA ASP A 108 8.01 -13.01 5.84
C ASP A 108 7.36 -12.04 4.83
N LEU A 109 7.87 -12.02 3.60
CA LEU A 109 7.49 -11.11 2.55
C LEU A 109 6.94 -11.88 1.34
N ALA A 110 5.85 -11.39 0.77
CA ALA A 110 5.24 -11.92 -0.45
C ALA A 110 5.30 -10.88 -1.58
N LEU A 111 5.41 -11.36 -2.82
CA LEU A 111 5.28 -10.56 -4.03
C LEU A 111 3.82 -10.48 -4.47
N LEU A 112 3.25 -9.28 -4.53
CA LEU A 112 1.86 -9.06 -4.97
C LEU A 112 1.79 -7.97 -6.05
N CYS A 113 0.86 -8.13 -6.99
CA CYS A 113 0.51 -7.03 -7.88
C CYS A 113 -0.30 -5.96 -7.14
N ALA A 114 -0.36 -4.76 -7.70
CA ALA A 114 -1.08 -3.63 -7.09
C ALA A 114 -2.56 -3.95 -6.78
N ASN A 115 -3.22 -4.72 -7.65
CA ASN A 115 -4.60 -5.13 -7.45
C ASN A 115 -4.74 -6.13 -6.30
N CYS A 116 -3.96 -7.21 -6.30
CA CYS A 116 -4.01 -8.23 -5.23
C CYS A 116 -3.62 -7.65 -3.87
N HIS A 117 -2.58 -6.80 -3.81
CA HIS A 117 -2.20 -6.15 -2.56
C HIS A 117 -3.32 -5.23 -2.05
N ARG A 118 -4.01 -4.51 -2.94
CA ARG A 118 -5.19 -3.73 -2.57
C ARG A 118 -6.32 -4.64 -2.06
N MET A 119 -6.58 -5.78 -2.72
CA MET A 119 -7.66 -6.71 -2.38
C MET A 119 -7.47 -7.36 -1.01
N ILE A 120 -6.25 -7.74 -0.63
CA ILE A 120 -5.95 -8.24 0.73
C ILE A 120 -6.40 -7.23 1.81
N HIS A 121 -6.23 -5.93 1.54
CA HIS A 121 -6.49 -4.88 2.51
C HIS A 121 -7.90 -4.26 2.46
N VAL A 122 -8.80 -4.76 1.60
CA VAL A 122 -10.16 -4.19 1.44
C VAL A 122 -10.98 -4.26 2.72
N SER A 123 -11.02 -5.42 3.39
CA SER A 123 -11.84 -5.62 4.59
C SER A 123 -11.14 -6.54 5.59
N ARG A 124 -11.37 -6.29 6.89
CA ARG A 124 -10.85 -7.16 7.96
C ARG A 124 -11.87 -8.28 8.26
N PRO A 125 -11.42 -9.51 8.57
CA PRO A 125 -10.02 -9.97 8.61
C PRO A 125 -9.40 -9.98 7.21
N TRP A 126 -8.13 -9.57 7.12
CA TRP A 126 -7.42 -9.56 5.84
C TRP A 126 -7.13 -10.99 5.41
N LEU A 127 -7.30 -11.25 4.12
CA LEU A 127 -6.94 -12.53 3.53
C LEU A 127 -5.42 -12.72 3.56
N THR A 128 -5.00 -13.95 3.78
CA THR A 128 -3.66 -14.43 3.43
C THR A 128 -3.50 -14.47 1.90
N VAL A 129 -2.26 -14.57 1.44
CA VAL A 129 -1.96 -14.73 0.01
C VAL A 129 -2.62 -15.99 -0.54
N ASP A 130 -2.57 -17.09 0.22
CA ASP A 130 -3.17 -18.38 -0.15
C ASP A 130 -4.70 -18.30 -0.21
N GLU A 131 -5.35 -17.66 0.76
CA GLU A 131 -6.81 -17.46 0.72
C GLU A 131 -7.23 -16.61 -0.48
N LEU A 132 -6.46 -15.57 -0.81
CA LEU A 132 -6.72 -14.77 -2.01
C LEU A 132 -6.50 -15.59 -3.29
N HIS A 133 -5.47 -16.43 -3.33
CA HIS A 133 -5.22 -17.32 -4.47
C HIS A 133 -6.40 -18.26 -4.70
N VAL A 134 -6.89 -18.94 -3.64
CA VAL A 134 -8.05 -19.84 -3.72
C VAL A 134 -9.28 -19.10 -4.23
N LEU A 135 -9.57 -17.91 -3.70
CA LEU A 135 -10.70 -17.09 -4.15
C LEU A 135 -10.63 -16.79 -5.64
N LEU A 136 -9.45 -16.41 -6.17
CA LEU A 136 -9.29 -16.11 -7.58
C LEU A 136 -9.45 -17.34 -8.48
N GLN A 137 -9.04 -18.53 -8.01
CA GLN A 137 -9.23 -19.78 -8.74
C GLN A 137 -10.70 -20.18 -8.82
N GLU A 138 -11.46 -20.03 -7.73
CA GLU A 138 -12.89 -20.31 -7.69
C GLU A 138 -13.69 -19.42 -8.66
N GLN A 139 -13.37 -18.12 -8.71
CA GLN A 139 -14.03 -17.18 -9.62
C GLN A 139 -13.71 -17.44 -11.09
N SER A 140 -12.50 -17.94 -11.37
CA SER A 140 -12.07 -18.28 -12.73
C SER A 140 -12.75 -19.55 -13.25
N GLN A 141 -13.12 -20.48 -12.36
CA GLN A 141 -13.84 -21.72 -12.70
C GLN A 141 -15.37 -21.54 -12.78
N SER A 142 -15.91 -20.49 -12.18
CA SER A 142 -17.36 -20.20 -12.16
C SER A 142 -17.83 -19.38 -13.37
N GLY A 143 -16.92 -18.97 -14.24
CA GLY A 143 -17.17 -18.09 -15.39
C GLY A 143 -17.05 -18.76 -16.76
N ASP A 144 -16.90 -20.08 -16.80
CA ASP A 144 -16.92 -20.95 -18.00
C ASP A 144 -18.23 -21.77 -18.02
#